data_AF-A0A1C4IWR5-F1
#
_entry.id   AF-A0A1C4IWR5-F1
#
_cell.length_a   1.000
_cell.length_b   1.000
_cell.length_c   1.000
_cell.angle_alpha   90.00
_cell.angle_beta   90.00
_cell.angle_gamma   90.00
#
_symmetry.space_group_name_H-M   'P 1'
#
loop_
_entity.id
_entity.type
_entity.pdbx_description
1 polymer ?
#
loop_
_entity_poly.entity_id
_entity_poly.type
_entity_poly.pdbx_seq_one_letter_code
_entity_poly.pdbx_strand_id
1 'polypeptide(L)'
;MSAPTPEPLPQALREQIAAQLGDAKPATDKVLTSLAASVADRRAHEHPTWEDLYCLNLVSWAGERMAPVLRRLLDAEAEVTRLRAALSAAADDVVERDDEIADWSAKNAALRAELRQRLSRAADKAEKDTLRGESTPATGSAQRRAFLLDRIRSERGQWTPGRVKRLYRRVWPEQHVLRATIRADLAQLHSDGHLTLHDAGDRRFYTLAEANA
;
A
#
# COMPACT_ATOMS: atom_id res chain seq x y z
N MET A 1 -33.59 30.70 8.53
CA MET A 1 -32.72 30.98 9.70
C MET A 1 -32.78 29.77 10.60
N SER A 2 -31.68 29.03 10.76
CA SER A 2 -31.66 27.88 11.69
C SER A 2 -31.67 28.41 13.12
N ALA A 3 -32.56 27.88 13.95
CA ALA A 3 -32.55 28.21 15.37
C ALA A 3 -31.20 27.78 15.98
N PRO A 4 -30.64 28.57 16.92
CA PRO A 4 -29.41 28.18 17.61
C PRO A 4 -29.63 26.83 18.31
N THR A 5 -28.64 25.94 18.23
CA THR A 5 -28.69 24.67 18.97
C THR A 5 -28.57 24.99 20.46
N PRO A 6 -29.51 24.54 21.31
CA PRO A 6 -29.43 24.81 22.73
C PRO A 6 -28.13 24.23 23.31
N GLU A 7 -27.48 25.04 24.16
CA GLU A 7 -26.28 24.63 24.89
C GLU A 7 -26.66 23.57 25.94
N PRO A 8 -25.87 22.50 26.11
CA PRO A 8 -26.15 21.49 27.13
C PRO A 8 -26.09 22.09 28.54
N LEU A 9 -26.90 21.55 29.45
CA LEU A 9 -26.88 22.00 30.84
C LEU A 9 -25.48 21.79 31.47
N PRO A 10 -25.01 22.73 32.31
CA PRO A 10 -23.76 22.56 33.05
C PRO A 10 -23.77 21.28 33.90
N GLN A 11 -22.63 20.59 33.98
CA GLN A 11 -22.50 19.32 34.70
C GLN A 11 -23.02 19.38 36.14
N ALA A 12 -22.64 20.42 36.89
CA ALA A 12 -23.08 20.61 38.27
C ALA A 12 -24.61 20.73 38.40
N LEU A 13 -25.28 21.36 37.44
CA LEU A 13 -26.74 21.47 37.43
C LEU A 13 -27.39 20.12 37.09
N ARG A 14 -26.82 19.36 36.15
CA ARG A 14 -27.29 18.00 35.84
C ARG A 14 -27.21 17.08 37.05
N GLU A 15 -26.13 17.16 37.81
CA GLU A 15 -25.94 16.39 39.05
C GLU A 15 -26.96 16.78 40.13
N GLN A 16 -27.22 18.09 40.30
CA GLN A 16 -28.25 18.58 41.21
C GLN A 16 -29.65 18.06 40.83
N ILE A 17 -30.02 18.15 39.54
CA ILE A 17 -31.30 17.62 39.05
C ILE A 17 -31.35 16.11 39.26
N ALA A 18 -30.29 15.38 38.90
CA ALA A 18 -30.22 13.92 39.07
C ALA A 18 -30.40 13.49 40.53
N ALA A 19 -29.87 14.25 41.50
CA ALA A 19 -30.05 14.01 42.93
C ALA A 19 -31.50 14.23 43.38
N GLN A 20 -32.17 15.29 42.89
CA GLN A 20 -33.59 15.55 43.18
C GLN A 20 -34.52 14.49 42.57
N LEU A 21 -34.11 13.88 41.46
CA LEU A 21 -34.91 12.84 40.78
C LEU A 21 -34.86 11.46 41.46
N GLY A 22 -33.91 11.22 42.38
CA GLY A 22 -33.79 9.94 43.07
C GLY A 22 -33.67 8.74 42.12
N ASP A 23 -34.44 7.68 42.39
CA ASP A 23 -34.48 6.44 41.61
C ASP A 23 -35.47 6.46 40.43
N ALA A 24 -35.98 7.64 40.05
CA ALA A 24 -36.89 7.79 38.93
C ALA A 24 -36.32 7.15 37.66
N LYS A 25 -37.10 6.25 37.06
CA LYS A 25 -36.75 5.58 35.79
C LYS A 25 -36.99 6.51 34.60
N PRO A 26 -36.19 6.42 33.53
CA PRO A 26 -36.40 7.22 32.33
C PRO A 26 -37.80 7.01 31.73
N ALA A 27 -38.41 8.07 31.21
CA ALA A 27 -39.70 8.01 30.55
C ALA A 27 -39.65 7.11 29.30
N THR A 28 -40.59 6.18 29.20
CA THR A 28 -40.78 5.39 27.97
C THR A 28 -41.39 6.24 26.86
N ASP A 29 -41.30 5.79 25.61
CA ASP A 29 -41.93 6.47 24.47
C ASP A 29 -43.43 6.64 24.68
N LYS A 30 -44.10 5.63 25.25
CA LYS A 30 -45.53 5.69 25.58
C LYS A 30 -45.85 6.82 26.56
N VAL A 31 -45.00 7.05 27.57
CA VAL A 31 -45.18 8.15 28.53
C VAL A 31 -45.01 9.50 27.84
N LEU A 32 -44.00 9.65 26.97
CA LEU A 32 -43.79 10.90 26.22
C LEU A 32 -44.95 11.19 25.27
N THR A 33 -45.43 10.18 24.52
CA THR A 33 -46.58 10.33 23.63
C THR A 33 -47.85 10.71 24.40
N SER A 34 -48.10 10.06 25.54
CA SER A 34 -49.25 10.39 26.39
C SER A 34 -49.17 11.80 26.95
N LEU A 35 -47.98 12.23 27.42
CA LEU A 35 -47.78 13.59 27.92
C LEU A 35 -47.97 14.64 26.83
N ALA A 36 -47.46 14.38 25.63
CA ALA A 36 -47.66 15.26 24.47
C ALA A 36 -49.13 15.40 24.09
N ALA A 37 -49.89 14.30 24.09
CA ALA A 37 -51.34 14.30 23.86
C ALA A 37 -52.05 15.14 24.93
N SER A 38 -51.75 14.92 26.21
CA SER A 38 -52.31 15.72 27.31
C SER A 38 -52.00 17.22 27.17
N VAL A 39 -50.78 17.60 26.77
CA VAL A 39 -50.45 19.01 26.50
C VAL A 39 -51.25 19.56 25.33
N ALA A 40 -51.46 18.78 24.27
CA ALA A 40 -52.28 19.18 23.13
C ALA A 40 -53.75 19.37 23.53
N ASP A 41 -54.34 18.41 24.26
CA ASP A 41 -55.71 18.46 24.75
C ASP A 41 -55.92 19.70 25.62
N ARG A 42 -54.97 19.98 26.53
CA ARG A 42 -55.00 21.19 27.35
C ARG A 42 -55.02 22.46 26.50
N ARG A 43 -54.23 22.53 25.44
CA ARG A 43 -54.16 23.72 24.57
C ARG A 43 -55.40 23.89 23.69
N ALA A 44 -56.15 22.82 23.45
CA ALA A 44 -57.27 22.81 22.52
C ALA A 44 -58.64 22.92 23.19
N HIS A 45 -58.80 22.48 24.45
CA HIS A 45 -60.10 22.57 25.12
C HIS A 45 -60.46 24.01 25.52
N GLU A 46 -61.77 24.28 25.59
CA GLU A 46 -62.29 25.55 26.05
C GLU A 46 -62.17 25.66 27.57
N HIS A 47 -61.61 26.78 28.03
CA HIS A 47 -61.51 27.08 29.45
C HIS A 47 -62.77 27.81 29.92
N PRO A 48 -63.51 27.27 30.91
CA PRO A 48 -64.60 28.01 31.53
C PRO A 48 -64.06 29.22 32.32
N THR A 49 -64.93 30.17 32.64
CA THR A 49 -64.59 31.34 33.48
C THR A 49 -64.49 31.03 34.97
N TRP A 50 -64.88 29.83 35.39
CA TRP A 50 -64.76 29.30 36.76
C TRP A 50 -63.64 28.25 36.84
N GLU A 51 -63.43 27.63 38.00
CA GLU A 51 -62.34 26.67 38.23
C GLU A 51 -62.33 25.49 37.25
N ASP A 52 -61.31 25.44 36.39
CA ASP A 52 -61.12 24.36 35.45
C ASP A 52 -60.50 23.12 36.14
N LEU A 53 -61.36 22.34 36.80
CA LEU A 53 -60.98 21.09 37.49
C LEU A 53 -60.30 20.09 36.56
N TYR A 54 -60.64 20.10 35.26
CA TYR A 54 -59.98 19.27 34.26
C TYR A 54 -58.51 19.67 34.10
N CYS A 55 -58.23 20.95 33.93
CA CYS A 55 -56.86 21.47 33.90
C CYS A 55 -56.07 21.20 35.18
N LEU A 56 -56.69 21.36 36.35
CA LEU A 56 -56.02 21.11 37.62
C LEU A 56 -55.59 19.64 37.77
N ASN A 57 -56.49 18.71 37.42
CA ASN A 57 -56.18 17.28 37.39
C ASN A 57 -55.07 16.96 36.39
N LEU A 58 -55.11 17.59 35.22
CA LEU A 58 -54.12 17.37 34.17
C LEU A 58 -52.72 17.89 34.57
N VAL A 59 -52.64 19.03 35.27
CA VAL A 59 -51.39 19.55 35.83
C VAL A 59 -50.81 18.60 36.85
N SER A 60 -51.64 18.09 37.77
CA SER A 60 -51.21 17.12 38.78
C SER A 60 -50.67 15.85 38.11
N TRP A 61 -51.42 15.28 37.17
CA TRP A 61 -51.03 14.10 36.41
C TRP A 61 -49.72 14.29 35.62
N ALA A 62 -49.52 15.48 35.02
CA ALA A 62 -48.31 15.80 34.27
C ALA A 62 -47.10 15.99 35.21
N GLY A 63 -47.31 16.60 36.38
CA GLY A 63 -46.29 16.78 37.42
C GLY A 63 -45.71 15.45 37.89
N GLU A 64 -46.55 14.45 38.15
CA GLU A 64 -46.14 13.09 38.54
C GLU A 64 -45.23 12.41 37.50
N ARG A 65 -45.39 12.75 36.22
CA ARG A 65 -44.62 12.16 35.10
C ARG A 65 -43.36 12.94 34.76
N MET A 66 -43.16 14.10 35.37
CA MET A 66 -42.04 14.97 35.00
C MET A 66 -40.69 14.39 35.44
N ALA A 67 -40.63 13.67 36.56
CA ALA A 67 -39.39 13.05 37.00
C ALA A 67 -38.82 12.04 35.98
N PRO A 68 -39.61 11.08 35.45
CA PRO A 68 -39.17 10.23 34.34
C PRO A 68 -38.73 10.98 33.08
N VAL A 69 -39.42 12.07 32.72
CA VAL A 69 -39.09 12.88 31.53
C VAL A 69 -37.74 13.57 31.71
N LEU A 70 -37.54 14.21 32.85
CA LEU A 70 -36.27 14.87 33.20
C LEU A 70 -35.13 13.85 33.27
N ARG A 71 -35.36 12.65 33.81
CA ARG A 71 -34.36 11.58 33.81
C ARG A 71 -33.93 11.22 32.39
N ARG A 72 -34.90 10.96 31.50
CA ARG A 72 -34.59 10.65 30.08
C ARG A 72 -33.87 11.79 29.37
N LEU A 73 -34.20 13.04 29.69
CA LEU A 73 -33.51 14.20 29.13
C LEU A 73 -32.04 14.24 29.57
N LEU A 74 -31.75 14.03 30.86
CA LEU A 74 -30.38 13.96 31.37
C LEU A 74 -29.56 12.83 30.71
N ASP A 75 -30.16 11.65 30.53
CA ASP A 75 -29.52 10.52 29.84
C ASP A 75 -29.20 10.87 28.38
N ALA A 76 -30.14 11.53 27.68
CA ALA A 76 -29.93 11.98 26.31
C ALA A 76 -28.84 13.05 26.20
N GLU A 77 -28.79 14.01 27.13
CA GLU A 77 -27.72 15.01 27.17
C GLU A 77 -26.35 14.39 27.44
N ALA A 78 -26.26 13.42 28.35
CA ALA A 78 -25.03 12.68 28.62
C ALA A 78 -24.56 11.91 27.37
N GLU A 79 -25.48 11.27 26.67
CA GLU A 79 -25.18 10.56 25.42
C GLU A 79 -24.73 11.51 24.30
N VAL A 80 -25.37 12.68 24.15
CA VAL A 80 -24.93 13.72 23.20
C VAL A 80 -23.53 14.22 23.56
N THR A 81 -23.23 14.46 24.84
CA THR A 81 -21.88 14.82 25.29
C THR A 81 -20.86 13.72 24.91
N ARG A 82 -21.18 12.45 25.17
CA ARG A 82 -20.32 11.31 24.84
C ARG A 82 -20.07 11.20 23.33
N LEU A 83 -21.12 11.33 22.51
CA LEU A 83 -21.02 11.26 21.06
C LEU A 83 -20.23 12.45 20.48
N ARG A 84 -20.39 13.65 21.02
CA ARG A 84 -19.59 14.82 20.61
C ARG A 84 -18.11 14.63 20.94
N ALA A 85 -17.80 14.11 22.13
CA ALA A 85 -16.43 13.80 22.50
C ALA A 85 -15.82 12.73 21.58
N ALA A 86 -16.57 11.67 21.27
CA ALA A 86 -16.15 10.63 20.34
C ALA A 86 -15.95 11.15 18.91
N LEU A 87 -16.82 12.04 18.44
CA LEU A 87 -16.69 12.68 17.13
C LEU A 87 -15.46 13.59 17.06
N SER A 88 -15.18 14.34 18.13
CA SER A 88 -13.97 15.17 18.22
C SER A 88 -12.71 14.32 18.15
N ALA A 89 -12.63 13.25 18.94
CA ALA A 89 -11.49 12.34 18.93
C ALA A 89 -11.31 11.68 17.55
N ALA A 90 -12.39 11.26 16.91
CA ALA A 90 -12.33 10.71 15.55
C ALA A 90 -11.89 11.75 14.50
N ALA A 91 -12.23 13.03 14.69
CA ALA A 91 -11.75 14.10 13.82
C ALA A 91 -10.24 14.33 14.00
N ASP A 92 -9.73 14.28 15.23
CA ASP A 92 -8.30 14.36 15.52
C ASP A 92 -7.52 13.19 14.88
N ASP A 93 -8.04 11.96 14.99
CA ASP A 93 -7.47 10.77 14.34
C ASP A 93 -7.41 10.88 12.80
N VAL A 94 -8.40 11.55 12.18
CA VAL A 94 -8.41 11.77 10.73
C VAL A 94 -7.30 12.75 10.32
N VAL A 95 -7.09 13.81 11.10
CA VAL A 95 -6.01 14.79 10.86
C VAL A 95 -4.64 14.11 10.95
N GLU A 96 -4.42 13.27 11.97
CA GLU A 96 -3.15 12.52 12.11
C GLU A 96 -2.89 11.59 10.91
N ARG A 97 -3.94 10.90 10.42
CA ARG A 97 -3.82 10.04 9.23
C ARG A 97 -3.55 10.82 7.95
N ASP A 98 -4.11 12.02 7.80
CA ASP A 98 -3.84 12.86 6.64
C ASP A 98 -2.36 13.30 6.60
N ASP A 99 -1.77 13.59 7.76
CA ASP A 99 -0.33 13.89 7.89
C ASP A 99 0.53 12.67 7.53
N GLU A 100 0.18 11.47 7.99
CA GLU A 100 0.86 10.21 7.62
C GLU A 100 0.77 9.93 6.11
N ILE A 101 -0.40 10.15 5.51
CA ILE A 101 -0.62 9.99 4.06
C ILE A 101 0.26 10.98 3.29
N ALA A 102 0.36 12.23 3.75
CA ALA A 102 1.20 13.24 3.14
C ALA A 102 2.70 12.87 3.20
N ASP A 103 3.19 12.39 4.35
CA ASP A 103 4.56 11.92 4.51
C ASP A 103 4.86 10.70 3.60
N TRP A 104 3.96 9.71 3.59
CA TRP A 104 4.12 8.52 2.74
C TRP A 104 4.11 8.90 1.25
N SER A 105 3.28 9.86 0.85
CA SER A 105 3.25 10.40 -0.51
C SER A 105 4.57 11.07 -0.88
N ALA A 106 5.15 11.88 0.03
CA ALA A 106 6.44 12.53 -0.18
C ALA A 106 7.58 11.50 -0.32
N LYS A 107 7.62 10.47 0.54
CA LYS A 107 8.58 9.36 0.45
C LYS A 107 8.48 8.61 -0.87
N ASN A 108 7.27 8.33 -1.32
CA ASN A 108 7.05 7.68 -2.62
C ASN A 108 7.49 8.55 -3.80
N ALA A 109 7.25 9.87 -3.73
CA ALA A 109 7.74 10.79 -4.75
C ALA A 109 9.28 10.80 -4.82
N ALA A 110 9.95 10.82 -3.67
CA ALA A 110 11.41 10.73 -3.59
C ALA A 110 11.94 9.41 -4.16
N LEU A 111 11.35 8.28 -3.79
CA LEU A 111 11.73 6.96 -4.30
C LEU A 111 11.57 6.87 -5.83
N ARG A 112 10.46 7.41 -6.37
CA ARG A 112 10.24 7.48 -7.83
C ARG A 112 11.28 8.35 -8.53
N ALA A 113 11.70 9.46 -7.92
CA ALA A 113 12.75 10.32 -8.46
C ALA A 113 14.11 9.61 -8.48
N GLU A 114 14.45 8.88 -7.41
CA GLU A 114 15.67 8.07 -7.35
C GLU A 114 15.67 6.99 -8.44
N LEU A 115 14.56 6.26 -8.59
CA LEU A 115 14.44 5.20 -9.58
C LEU A 115 14.63 5.75 -11.01
N ARG A 116 14.03 6.91 -11.30
CA ARG A 116 14.23 7.62 -12.57
C ARG A 116 15.71 7.97 -12.81
N GLN A 117 16.40 8.47 -11.78
CA GLN A 117 17.82 8.78 -11.89
C GLN A 117 18.67 7.53 -12.15
N ARG A 118 18.37 6.41 -11.49
CA ARG A 118 19.08 5.13 -11.69
C ARG A 118 18.90 4.61 -13.10
N LEU A 119 17.68 4.67 -13.63
CA LEU A 119 17.38 4.26 -15.00
C LEU A 119 18.09 5.15 -16.04
N SER A 120 18.12 6.47 -15.83
CA SER A 120 18.87 7.39 -16.69
C SER A 120 20.37 7.08 -16.68
N ARG A 121 20.98 6.89 -15.51
CA ARG A 121 22.40 6.50 -15.41
C ARG A 121 22.69 5.16 -16.08
N ALA A 122 21.77 4.21 -15.98
CA ALA A 122 21.90 2.91 -16.64
C ALA A 122 21.83 3.05 -18.16
N ALA A 123 20.94 3.92 -18.67
CA ALA A 123 20.85 4.24 -20.09
C ALA A 123 22.14 4.91 -20.60
N ASP A 124 22.65 5.93 -19.92
CA ASP A 124 23.90 6.61 -20.29
C ASP A 124 25.09 5.64 -20.31
N LYS A 125 25.11 4.70 -19.35
CA LYS A 125 26.14 3.65 -19.30
C LYS A 125 26.03 2.71 -20.50
N ALA A 126 24.83 2.24 -20.82
CA ALA A 126 24.59 1.38 -21.97
C ALA A 126 24.98 2.07 -23.30
N GLU A 127 24.68 3.36 -23.43
CA GLU A 127 25.09 4.17 -24.59
C GLU A 127 26.62 4.28 -24.67
N LYS A 128 27.31 4.59 -23.56
CA LYS A 128 28.78 4.64 -23.52
C LYS A 128 29.44 3.29 -23.80
N ASP A 129 28.84 2.19 -23.33
CA ASP A 129 29.32 0.84 -23.60
C ASP A 129 29.14 0.48 -25.09
N THR A 130 28.03 0.93 -25.71
CA THR A 130 27.78 0.79 -27.15
C THR A 130 28.82 1.57 -27.97
N LEU A 131 29.06 2.84 -27.64
CA LEU A 131 30.04 3.69 -28.33
C LEU A 131 31.49 3.16 -28.19
N ARG A 132 31.85 2.57 -27.04
CA ARG A 132 33.17 1.93 -26.87
C ARG A 132 33.28 0.60 -27.63
N GLY A 133 32.17 -0.10 -27.83
CA GLY A 133 32.13 -1.37 -28.56
C GLY A 133 32.23 -1.23 -30.08
N GLU A 134 32.02 -0.03 -30.64
CA GLU A 134 32.03 0.22 -32.09
C GLU A 134 33.43 0.43 -32.70
N SER A 135 34.48 0.56 -31.88
CA SER A 135 35.86 0.62 -32.37
C SER A 135 36.45 -0.79 -32.54
N THR A 136 36.09 -1.43 -33.65
CA THR A 136 36.77 -2.53 -34.40
C THR A 136 35.67 -3.49 -34.88
N PRO A 137 35.60 -3.88 -36.17
CA PRO A 137 34.74 -4.97 -36.60
C PRO A 137 35.28 -6.29 -36.03
N ALA A 138 35.06 -6.48 -34.73
CA ALA A 138 35.22 -7.74 -34.07
C ALA A 138 34.29 -8.70 -34.79
N THR A 139 34.88 -9.66 -35.48
CA THR A 139 34.20 -10.88 -35.91
C THR A 139 33.37 -11.34 -34.70
N GLY A 140 32.05 -11.16 -34.79
CA GLY A 140 31.16 -11.25 -33.63
C GLY A 140 31.40 -12.56 -32.90
N SER A 141 31.23 -12.60 -31.57
CA SER A 141 31.55 -13.81 -30.79
C SER A 141 30.94 -15.08 -31.39
N ALA A 142 29.73 -14.98 -31.96
CA ALA A 142 29.06 -16.03 -32.72
C ALA A 142 29.82 -16.43 -34.00
N GLN A 143 30.28 -15.48 -34.80
CA GLN A 143 31.03 -15.74 -36.04
C GLN A 143 32.39 -16.41 -35.75
N ARG A 144 33.10 -15.98 -34.71
CA ARG A 144 34.33 -16.67 -34.28
C ARG A 144 34.06 -18.10 -33.81
N ARG A 145 33.01 -18.32 -33.02
CA ARG A 145 32.63 -19.67 -32.57
C ARG A 145 32.22 -20.56 -33.74
N ALA A 146 31.46 -20.04 -34.69
CA ALA A 146 31.07 -20.77 -35.91
C ALA A 146 32.31 -21.18 -36.73
N PHE A 147 33.25 -20.26 -36.94
CA PHE A 147 34.53 -20.56 -37.61
C PHE A 147 35.35 -21.61 -36.84
N LEU A 148 35.45 -21.47 -35.51
CA LEU A 148 36.16 -22.44 -34.69
C LEU A 148 35.54 -23.83 -34.79
N LEU A 149 34.22 -23.94 -34.71
CA LEU A 149 33.50 -25.21 -34.83
C LEU A 149 33.72 -25.86 -36.19
N ASP A 150 33.66 -25.09 -37.27
CA ASP A 150 33.93 -25.56 -38.63
C ASP A 150 35.35 -26.15 -38.76
N ARG A 151 36.35 -25.48 -38.17
CA ARG A 151 37.73 -25.96 -38.13
C ARG A 151 37.89 -27.21 -37.27
N ILE A 152 37.19 -27.30 -36.13
CA ILE A 152 37.20 -28.49 -35.28
C ILE A 152 36.62 -29.70 -36.02
N ARG A 153 35.51 -29.51 -36.76
CA ARG A 153 34.87 -30.55 -37.58
C ARG A 153 35.80 -31.05 -38.68
N SER A 154 36.51 -30.13 -39.33
CA SER A 154 37.40 -30.43 -40.47
C SER A 154 38.70 -31.13 -40.07
N GLU A 155 39.40 -30.63 -39.04
CA GLU A 155 40.74 -31.15 -38.67
C GLU A 155 40.71 -32.26 -37.62
N ARG A 156 39.60 -32.41 -36.88
CA ARG A 156 39.43 -33.35 -35.75
C ARG A 156 40.58 -33.27 -34.71
N GLY A 157 40.63 -34.25 -33.81
CA GLY A 157 41.66 -34.37 -32.77
C GLY A 157 41.45 -33.47 -31.55
N GLN A 158 42.53 -33.24 -30.79
CA GLN A 158 42.49 -32.49 -29.53
C GLN A 158 42.64 -30.98 -29.76
N TRP A 159 41.76 -30.20 -29.14
CA TRP A 159 41.73 -28.75 -29.20
C TRP A 159 42.02 -28.13 -27.84
N THR A 160 43.17 -27.45 -27.74
CA THR A 160 43.58 -26.71 -26.55
C THR A 160 43.47 -25.20 -26.79
N PRO A 161 43.36 -24.37 -25.74
CA PRO A 161 43.39 -22.90 -25.91
C PRO A 161 44.62 -22.40 -26.67
N GLY A 162 45.76 -23.09 -26.54
CA GLY A 162 46.98 -22.76 -27.29
C GLY A 162 46.87 -23.04 -28.80
N ARG A 163 46.22 -24.16 -29.19
CA ARG A 163 45.95 -24.48 -30.59
C ARG A 163 45.00 -23.46 -31.22
N VAL A 164 43.91 -23.12 -30.50
CA VAL A 164 42.94 -22.11 -30.96
C VAL A 164 43.59 -20.74 -31.10
N LYS A 165 44.46 -20.32 -30.15
CA LYS A 165 45.19 -19.05 -30.26
C LYS A 165 46.04 -18.97 -31.53
N ARG A 166 46.74 -20.05 -31.89
CA ARG A 166 47.53 -20.12 -33.13
C ARG A 166 46.65 -20.07 -34.37
N LEU A 167 45.50 -20.76 -34.35
CA LEU A 167 44.50 -20.69 -35.42
C LEU A 167 44.00 -19.26 -35.61
N TYR A 168 43.53 -18.61 -34.54
CA TYR A 168 43.01 -17.24 -34.60
C TYR A 168 44.07 -16.24 -35.08
N ARG A 169 45.31 -16.34 -34.61
CA ARG A 169 46.41 -15.48 -35.09
C ARG A 169 46.68 -15.64 -36.60
N ARG A 170 46.47 -16.83 -37.16
CA ARG A 170 46.65 -17.10 -38.59
C ARG A 170 45.53 -16.50 -39.44
N VAL A 171 44.29 -16.59 -38.95
CA VAL A 171 43.09 -16.23 -39.70
C VAL A 171 42.76 -14.75 -39.56
N TRP A 172 43.02 -14.17 -38.38
CA TRP A 172 42.80 -12.78 -38.05
C TRP A 172 44.08 -12.17 -37.45
N PRO A 173 45.10 -11.89 -38.28
CA PRO A 173 46.39 -11.39 -37.80
C PRO A 173 46.29 -10.02 -37.13
N GLU A 174 45.31 -9.21 -37.52
CA GLU A 174 45.07 -7.87 -36.98
C GLU A 174 44.25 -7.88 -35.68
N GLN A 175 43.60 -9.00 -35.33
CA GLN A 175 42.77 -9.11 -34.13
C GLN A 175 43.50 -9.87 -33.01
N HIS A 176 43.83 -9.16 -31.93
CA HIS A 176 44.36 -9.81 -30.74
C HIS A 176 43.24 -10.48 -29.93
N VAL A 177 43.03 -11.78 -30.11
CA VAL A 177 42.06 -12.52 -29.29
C VAL A 177 42.69 -12.95 -27.96
N LEU A 178 42.14 -12.42 -26.86
CA LEU A 178 42.58 -12.74 -25.49
C LEU A 178 42.37 -14.22 -25.16
N ARG A 179 43.24 -14.77 -24.32
CA ARG A 179 43.13 -16.17 -23.86
C ARG A 179 41.83 -16.43 -23.09
N ALA A 180 41.30 -15.44 -22.38
CA ALA A 180 40.01 -15.50 -21.72
C ALA A 180 38.87 -15.73 -22.72
N THR A 181 38.86 -14.98 -23.82
CA THR A 181 37.86 -15.11 -24.89
C THR A 181 37.93 -16.47 -25.59
N ILE A 182 39.14 -16.98 -25.85
CA ILE A 182 39.33 -18.33 -26.41
C ILE A 182 38.77 -19.42 -25.49
N ARG A 183 38.99 -19.29 -24.17
CA ARG A 183 38.42 -20.22 -23.19
C ARG A 183 36.90 -20.13 -23.16
N ALA A 184 36.34 -18.92 -23.23
CA ALA A 184 34.90 -18.69 -23.28
C ALA A 184 34.27 -19.32 -24.53
N ASP A 185 34.91 -19.19 -25.70
CA ASP A 185 34.43 -19.83 -26.94
C ASP A 185 34.38 -21.36 -26.82
N LEU A 186 35.46 -21.98 -26.33
CA LEU A 186 35.53 -23.43 -26.14
C LEU A 186 34.52 -23.92 -25.09
N ALA A 187 34.37 -23.18 -23.99
CA ALA A 187 33.38 -23.49 -22.96
C ALA A 187 31.95 -23.38 -23.50
N GLN A 188 31.67 -22.37 -24.33
CA GLN A 188 30.36 -22.22 -24.97
C GLN A 188 30.09 -23.36 -25.94
N LEU A 189 31.03 -23.70 -26.83
CA LEU A 189 30.86 -24.83 -27.76
C LEU A 189 30.68 -26.18 -27.03
N HIS A 190 31.33 -26.35 -25.87
CA HIS A 190 31.07 -27.49 -24.98
C HIS A 190 29.67 -27.45 -24.38
N SER A 191 29.24 -26.30 -23.85
CA SER A 191 27.89 -26.10 -23.31
C SER A 191 26.80 -26.33 -24.36
N ASP A 192 27.07 -25.99 -25.62
CA ASP A 192 26.17 -26.19 -26.76
C ASP A 192 26.16 -27.67 -27.24
N GLY A 193 26.90 -28.55 -26.57
CA GLY A 193 26.96 -29.99 -26.89
C GLY A 193 27.82 -30.34 -28.10
N HIS A 194 28.57 -29.39 -28.66
CA HIS A 194 29.43 -29.64 -29.83
C HIS A 194 30.76 -30.29 -29.46
N LEU A 195 31.25 -30.07 -28.24
CA LEU A 195 32.55 -30.56 -27.77
C LEU A 195 32.40 -31.37 -26.49
N THR A 196 33.29 -32.34 -26.31
CA THR A 196 33.50 -33.04 -25.03
C THR A 196 34.76 -32.50 -24.37
N LEU A 197 34.66 -32.09 -23.11
CA LEU A 197 35.78 -31.63 -22.31
C LEU A 197 36.49 -32.83 -21.67
N HIS A 198 37.81 -32.91 -21.88
CA HIS A 198 38.69 -33.87 -21.22
C HIS A 198 39.59 -33.13 -20.25
N ASP A 199 39.56 -33.55 -18.99
CA ASP A 199 40.40 -33.00 -17.92
C ASP A 199 41.24 -34.12 -17.30
N ALA A 200 42.45 -34.31 -17.85
CA ALA A 200 43.36 -35.37 -17.43
C ALA A 200 44.50 -34.79 -16.57
N GLY A 201 44.14 -34.18 -15.43
CA GLY A 201 45.04 -33.70 -14.37
C GLY A 201 46.03 -32.60 -14.79
N ASP A 202 47.02 -32.97 -15.61
CA ASP A 202 48.05 -32.06 -16.14
C ASP A 202 47.63 -31.39 -17.47
N ARG A 203 46.56 -31.87 -18.10
CA ARG A 203 46.14 -31.34 -19.40
C ARG A 203 44.62 -31.32 -19.60
N ARG A 204 44.12 -30.12 -19.91
CA ARG A 204 42.73 -29.87 -20.33
C ARG A 204 42.63 -29.64 -21.84
N PHE A 205 41.77 -30.39 -22.52
CA PHE A 205 41.52 -30.25 -23.97
C PHE A 205 40.08 -30.61 -24.33
N TYR A 206 39.68 -30.23 -25.53
CA TYR A 206 38.35 -30.51 -26.07
C TYR A 206 38.47 -31.42 -27.30
N THR A 207 37.51 -32.33 -27.48
CA THR A 207 37.33 -33.10 -28.73
C THR A 207 35.94 -32.82 -29.28
N LEU A 208 35.73 -33.06 -30.58
CA LEU A 208 34.38 -33.03 -31.16
C LEU A 208 33.54 -34.11 -30.45
N ALA A 209 32.34 -33.75 -30.00
CA ALA A 209 31.40 -34.74 -29.46
C ALA A 209 31.03 -35.73 -30.57
N GLU A 210 31.07 -37.03 -30.28
CA GLU A 210 30.53 -38.02 -31.20
C GLU A 210 29.03 -37.73 -31.30
N ALA A 211 28.55 -37.48 -32.52
CA ALA A 211 27.11 -37.42 -32.73
C ALA A 211 26.57 -38.78 -32.29
N ASN A 212 25.79 -38.82 -31.21
CA ASN A 212 25.04 -40.01 -30.83
C ASN A 212 24.24 -40.42 -32.08
N ALA A 213 24.74 -41.43 -32.78
CA ALA A 213 24.12 -42.01 -33.96
C ALA A 213 22.89 -42.81 -33.56
#